data_AF-A0A6B3FBC7-F1
#
_entry.id   AF-A0A6B3FBC7-F1
#
_cell.length_a   1.000
_cell.length_b   1.000
_cell.length_c   1.000
_cell.angle_alpha   90.00
_cell.angle_beta   90.00
_cell.angle_gamma   90.00
#
_symmetry.space_group_name_H-M   'P 1'
#
loop_
_entity.id
_entity.type
_entity.pdbx_description
1 polymer ?
#
loop_
_entity_poly.entity_id
_entity_poly.type
_entity_poly.pdbx_seq_one_letter_code
_entity_poly.pdbx_strand_id
1 'polypeptide(L)'
;GQRLLVLNSTWNPEGLFGSGGTDLLPALLPRLAAELPADSYRLAAVLHPNIWYGHGPGQIRAWLDRARRSGLALIDPVRHWRQALLAADAV
;
A
#
# COMPACT_ATOMS: atom_id res chain seq x y z
N GLY A 1 -2.93 -19.89 -8.72
CA GLY A 1 -3.08 -18.42 -8.80
C GLY A 1 -2.79 -17.83 -7.44
N GLN A 2 -2.42 -16.55 -7.36
CA GLN A 2 -2.20 -15.83 -6.09
C GLN A 2 -3.44 -15.02 -5.71
N ARG A 3 -3.69 -14.86 -4.40
CA ARG A 3 -4.71 -13.96 -3.85
C ARG A 3 -4.18 -12.53 -3.74
N LEU A 4 -4.91 -11.55 -4.21
CA LEU A 4 -4.57 -10.13 -4.12
C LEU A 4 -5.16 -9.50 -2.86
N LEU A 5 -4.31 -8.97 -1.98
CA LEU A 5 -4.70 -8.13 -0.85
C LEU A 5 -4.39 -6.66 -1.17
N VAL A 6 -5.39 -5.79 -1.07
CA VAL A 6 -5.22 -4.35 -1.32
C VAL A 6 -5.24 -3.58 0.00
N LEU A 7 -4.09 -3.04 0.39
CA LEU A 7 -3.97 -2.16 1.54
C LEU A 7 -4.38 -0.73 1.14
N ASN A 8 -5.38 -0.16 1.82
CA ASN A 8 -5.85 1.19 1.53
C ASN A 8 -5.59 2.14 2.71
N SER A 9 -5.08 3.35 2.42
CA SER A 9 -4.96 4.39 3.44
C SER A 9 -5.75 5.63 3.05
N THR A 10 -6.59 6.09 3.97
CA THR A 10 -7.10 7.47 4.04
C THR A 10 -5.97 8.43 4.43
N TRP A 11 -6.23 9.74 4.39
CA TRP A 11 -5.24 10.80 4.64
C TRP A 11 -5.35 11.48 6.01
N ASN A 12 -6.35 11.11 6.81
CA ASN A 12 -6.54 11.61 8.16
C ASN A 12 -5.52 11.01 9.14
N PRO A 13 -5.38 11.56 10.37
CA PRO A 13 -4.43 11.06 11.37
C PRO A 13 -4.60 9.59 11.76
N GLU A 14 -5.81 9.04 11.59
CA GLU A 14 -6.13 7.62 11.84
C GLU A 14 -5.87 6.72 10.62
N GLY A 15 -5.40 7.30 9.51
CA GLY A 15 -5.04 6.57 8.31
C GLY A 15 -3.86 5.64 8.55
N LEU A 16 -3.73 4.63 7.69
CA LEU A 16 -2.60 3.70 7.76
C LEU A 16 -1.27 4.35 7.34
N PHE A 17 -1.29 5.55 6.78
CA PHE A 17 -0.13 6.23 6.23
C PHE A 17 -0.24 7.75 6.47
N GLY A 18 0.56 8.28 7.40
CA GLY A 18 0.69 9.71 7.63
C GLY A 18 0.28 10.24 9.01
N SER A 19 1.17 11.06 9.57
CA SER A 19 1.03 12.14 10.58
C SER A 19 0.61 11.85 12.03
N GLY A 20 0.05 10.69 12.37
CA GLY A 20 -0.35 10.36 13.76
C GLY A 20 0.78 9.91 14.72
N GLY A 21 2.05 9.94 14.29
CA GLY A 21 3.21 9.53 15.10
C GLY A 21 3.74 8.11 14.84
N THR A 22 3.05 7.28 14.07
CA THR A 22 3.58 6.01 13.53
C THR A 22 2.89 5.68 12.20
N ASP A 23 3.67 5.56 11.12
CA ASP A 23 3.12 5.09 9.84
C ASP A 23 2.89 3.57 9.91
N LEU A 24 1.62 3.19 10.12
CA LEU A 24 1.23 1.78 10.32
C LEU A 24 1.47 0.91 9.09
N LEU A 25 1.25 1.44 7.88
CA LEU A 25 1.39 0.70 6.64
C LEU A 25 2.85 0.27 6.38
N PRO A 26 3.86 1.16 6.44
CA PRO A 26 5.27 0.75 6.43
C PRO A 26 5.63 -0.30 7.48
N ALA A 27 5.06 -0.21 8.69
CA ALA A 27 5.32 -1.17 9.77
C ALA A 27 4.62 -2.53 9.54
N LEU A 28 3.47 -2.54 8.87
CA LEU A 28 2.70 -3.75 8.56
C LEU A 28 3.32 -4.54 7.40
N LEU A 29 3.89 -3.87 6.41
CA LEU A 29 4.42 -4.50 5.20
C LEU A 29 5.46 -5.61 5.46
N PRO A 30 6.46 -5.45 6.35
CA PRO A 30 7.37 -6.52 6.72
C PRO A 30 6.69 -7.71 7.38
N ARG A 31 5.65 -7.48 8.19
CA ARG A 31 4.92 -8.55 8.90
C ARG A 31 4.09 -9.37 7.91
N LEU A 32 3.37 -8.70 7.02
CA LEU A 32 2.64 -9.36 5.94
C LEU A 32 3.57 -10.17 5.03
N ALA A 33 4.74 -9.63 4.70
CA ALA A 33 5.73 -10.35 3.89
C ALA A 33 6.32 -11.58 4.61
N ALA A 34 6.35 -11.58 5.95
CA ALA A 34 6.85 -12.70 6.75
C ALA A 34 5.78 -13.78 7.00
N GLU A 35 4.52 -13.36 7.15
CA GLU A 35 3.41 -14.26 7.53
C GLU A 35 2.65 -14.82 6.32
N LEU A 36 2.62 -14.10 5.19
CA LEU A 36 1.92 -14.54 3.99
C LEU A 36 2.88 -15.23 3.00
N PRO A 37 2.58 -16.48 2.59
CA PRO A 37 3.38 -17.15 1.57
C PRO A 37 3.37 -16.39 0.24
N ALA A 38 4.55 -15.99 -0.23
CA ALA A 38 4.70 -15.16 -1.42
C ALA A 38 4.23 -15.83 -2.72
N ASP A 39 4.16 -17.17 -2.76
CA ASP A 39 3.61 -17.95 -3.88
C ASP A 39 2.08 -17.98 -3.90
N SER A 40 1.44 -17.64 -2.78
CA SER A 40 0.00 -17.72 -2.56
C SER A 40 -0.68 -16.35 -2.47
N TYR A 41 0.07 -15.29 -2.14
CA TYR A 41 -0.45 -13.94 -1.94
C TYR A 41 0.35 -12.87 -2.68
N ARG A 42 -0.33 -11.81 -3.13
CA ARG A 42 0.25 -10.57 -3.63
C ARG A 42 -0.34 -9.37 -2.89
N LEU A 43 0.51 -8.37 -2.64
CA LEU A 43 0.13 -7.14 -1.96
C LEU A 43 0.07 -5.98 -2.96
N ALA A 44 -0.97 -5.16 -2.85
CA ALA A 44 -1.06 -3.86 -3.48
C ALA A 44 -1.35 -2.79 -2.43
N ALA A 45 -0.93 -1.55 -2.67
CA ALA A 45 -1.25 -0.41 -1.83
C ALA A 45 -1.90 0.70 -2.66
N VAL A 46 -3.03 1.22 -2.17
CA VAL A 46 -3.70 2.42 -2.66
C VAL A 46 -3.61 3.47 -1.55
N LEU A 47 -2.90 4.57 -1.80
CA LEU A 47 -2.84 5.68 -0.85
C LEU A 47 -3.74 6.81 -1.35
N HIS A 48 -4.50 7.42 -0.44
CA HIS A 48 -5.35 8.56 -0.79
C HIS A 48 -4.58 9.66 -1.55
N PRO A 49 -5.16 10.30 -2.58
CA PRO A 49 -4.49 11.34 -3.37
C PRO A 49 -3.87 12.48 -2.55
N ASN A 50 -4.49 12.88 -1.44
CA ASN A 50 -3.94 13.94 -0.56
C ASN A 50 -2.60 13.55 0.09
N ILE A 51 -2.32 12.27 0.31
CA ILE A 51 -1.00 11.81 0.78
C ILE A 51 0.04 12.11 -0.30
N TRP A 52 -0.28 11.82 -1.55
CA TRP A 52 0.57 12.13 -2.71
C TRP A 52 0.79 13.62 -2.88
N TYR A 53 -0.26 14.42 -2.67
CA TYR A 53 -0.14 15.86 -2.70
C TYR A 53 0.77 16.40 -1.58
N GLY A 54 0.62 15.91 -0.35
CA GLY A 54 1.36 16.40 0.81
C GLY A 54 2.85 16.02 0.82
N HIS A 55 3.22 14.85 0.29
CA HIS A 55 4.60 14.34 0.34
C HIS A 55 5.30 14.30 -1.03
N GLY A 56 4.53 14.36 -2.12
CA GLY A 56 5.05 14.19 -3.47
C GLY A 56 5.39 12.74 -3.82
N PRO A 57 5.43 12.41 -5.13
CA PRO A 57 5.59 11.03 -5.60
C PRO A 57 6.97 10.43 -5.35
N GLY A 58 8.02 11.26 -5.29
CA GLY A 58 9.38 10.79 -5.01
C GLY A 58 9.53 10.27 -3.58
N GLN A 59 9.03 11.04 -2.61
CA GLN A 59 9.11 10.69 -1.19
C GLN A 59 8.31 9.43 -0.86
N ILE A 60 7.08 9.32 -1.37
CA ILE A 60 6.26 8.10 -1.19
C ILE A 60 6.97 6.87 -1.76
N ARG A 61 7.53 6.99 -2.97
CA ARG A 61 8.25 5.88 -3.60
C ARG A 61 9.51 5.50 -2.84
N ALA A 62 10.23 6.48 -2.27
CA ALA A 62 11.41 6.24 -1.45
C ALA A 62 11.06 5.53 -0.14
N TRP A 63 9.99 5.97 0.55
CA TRP A 63 9.52 5.33 1.78
C TRP A 63 9.05 3.89 1.55
N LEU A 64 8.39 3.61 0.43
CA LEU A 64 7.89 2.28 0.08
C LEU A 64 8.85 1.45 -0.79
N ASP A 65 10.06 1.93 -1.04
CA ASP A 65 11.02 1.32 -1.98
C ASP A 65 11.36 -0.13 -1.60
N ARG A 66 11.62 -0.39 -0.31
CA ARG A 66 11.88 -1.74 0.18
C ARG A 66 10.71 -2.68 -0.07
N ALA A 67 9.49 -2.27 0.28
CA ALA A 67 8.30 -3.09 0.08
C ALA A 67 8.01 -3.33 -1.40
N ARG A 68 8.23 -2.31 -2.26
CA ARG A 68 8.09 -2.44 -3.71
C ARG A 68 9.08 -3.44 -4.30
N ARG A 69 10.35 -3.42 -3.86
CA ARG A 69 11.33 -4.45 -4.23
C ARG A 69 10.96 -5.85 -3.74
N SER A 70 10.20 -5.93 -2.65
CA SER A 70 9.63 -7.19 -2.13
C SER A 70 8.29 -7.57 -2.78
N GLY A 71 7.86 -6.87 -3.83
CA GLY A 71 6.67 -7.25 -4.62
C GLY A 71 5.40 -6.46 -4.33
N LEU A 72 5.44 -5.42 -3.48
CA LEU A 72 4.29 -4.53 -3.28
C LEU A 72 3.99 -3.72 -4.55
N ALA A 73 2.77 -3.86 -5.07
CA ALA A 73 2.27 -3.02 -6.16
C ALA A 73 1.71 -1.69 -5.60
N LEU A 74 2.43 -0.58 -5.80
CA LEU A 74 1.93 0.75 -5.45
C LEU A 74 1.05 1.28 -6.58
N ILE A 75 -0.25 1.39 -6.32
CA ILE A 75 -1.27 1.70 -7.33
C ILE A 75 -1.46 3.21 -7.46
N ASP A 76 -1.62 3.68 -8.70
CA ASP A 76 -1.96 5.08 -8.97
C ASP A 76 -3.34 5.39 -8.37
N PRO A 77 -3.43 6.43 -7.51
CA PRO A 77 -4.63 6.67 -6.71
C PRO A 77 -5.77 7.33 -7.50
N VAL A 78 -5.55 7.73 -8.76
CA VAL A 78 -6.56 8.40 -9.60
C VAL A 78 -7.04 7.49 -10.72
N ARG A 79 -6.11 6.83 -11.41
CA ARG A 79 -6.38 6.12 -12.66
C ARG A 79 -6.62 4.62 -12.49
N HIS A 80 -5.99 4.00 -11.49
CA HIS A 80 -5.86 2.54 -11.42
C HIS A 80 -6.48 1.90 -10.17
N TRP A 81 -6.93 2.70 -9.19
CA TRP A 81 -7.45 2.18 -7.92
C TRP A 81 -8.70 1.31 -8.08
N ARG A 82 -9.60 1.64 -9.02
CA ARG A 82 -10.84 0.88 -9.24
C ARG A 82 -10.55 -0.53 -9.74
N GLN A 83 -9.58 -0.66 -10.65
CA GLN A 83 -9.15 -1.93 -11.21
C GLN A 83 -8.48 -2.79 -10.13
N ALA A 84 -7.68 -2.18 -9.24
CA ALA A 84 -7.10 -2.87 -8.11
C ALA A 84 -8.17 -3.41 -7.15
N LEU A 85 -9.19 -2.61 -6.82
CA LEU A 85 -10.30 -3.07 -5.97
C LEU A 85 -11.14 -4.17 -6.63
N LEU A 86 -11.42 -4.07 -7.93
CA LEU A 86 -12.16 -5.11 -8.67
C LEU A 86 -11.42 -6.45 -8.70
N ALA A 87 -10.09 -6.42 -8.68
CA ALA A 87 -9.25 -7.61 -8.70
C ALA A 87 -8.93 -8.16 -7.29
N ALA A 88 -9.31 -7.45 -6.22
CA ALA A 88 -8.93 -7.78 -4.86
C ALA A 88 -9.71 -9.00 -4.35
N ASP A 89 -9.00 -9.95 -3.75
CA ASP A 89 -9.62 -11.01 -2.94
C ASP A 89 -9.99 -10.49 -1.55
N ALA A 90 -9.26 -9.49 -1.04
CA ALA A 90 -9.62 -8.72 0.16
C ALA A 90 -8.99 -7.32 0.14
N VAL A 91 -9.60 -6.40 0.90
CA VAL A 91 -9.19 -5.00 1.09
C VAL A 91 -9.04 -4.72 2.59
#